data_AF-A0A960XCA5-F1
#
_entry.id   AF-A0A960XCA5-F1
#
_cell.length_a   1.000
_cell.length_b   1.000
_cell.length_c   1.000
_cell.angle_alpha   90.00
_cell.angle_beta   90.00
_cell.angle_gamma   90.00
#
_symmetry.space_group_name_H-M   'P 1'
#
loop_
_entity.id
_entity.type
_entity.pdbx_description
1 polymer ?
#
loop_
_entity_poly.entity_id
_entity_poly.type
_entity_poly.pdbx_seq_one_letter_code
_entity_poly.pdbx_strand_id
1 'polypeptide(L)' 'MTAIANIPKEDRPRERLLYFGDGALSLTELLAICLGSGRKGFSVLRLAEELLATFGGLGSLLEA' A
#
# COMPACT_ATOMS: atom_id res chain seq x y z
N MET A 1 -5.75 14.24 -3.25
CA MET A 1 -5.23 12.86 -3.36
C MET A 1 -5.32 12.44 -4.81
N THR A 2 -4.15 12.20 -5.42
CA THR A 2 -3.98 11.87 -6.83
C THR A 2 -4.41 10.42 -7.06
N ALA A 3 -5.34 10.17 -7.98
CA ALA A 3 -5.70 8.81 -8.37
C ALA A 3 -4.45 8.09 -8.91
N ILE A 4 -4.34 6.77 -8.71
CA ILE A 4 -3.21 5.98 -9.25
C ILE A 4 -3.09 6.17 -10.77
N ALA A 5 -4.20 6.45 -11.46
CA ALA A 5 -4.23 6.79 -12.89
C ALA A 5 -3.37 8.01 -13.26
N ASN A 6 -3.22 8.98 -12.35
CA ASN A 6 -2.45 10.21 -12.53
C ASN A 6 -0.97 10.05 -12.13
N ILE A 7 -0.57 8.89 -11.62
CA ILE A 7 0.83 8.58 -11.33
C ILE A 7 1.47 8.06 -12.64
N PRO A 8 2.64 8.60 -13.05
CA PRO A 8 3.43 8.05 -14.14
C PRO A 8 3.62 6.55 -13.97
N LYS A 9 3.58 5.77 -15.05
CA LYS A 9 3.66 4.31 -14.96
C LYS A 9 4.87 3.82 -14.16
N GLU A 10 6.01 4.46 -14.34
CA GLU A 10 7.27 4.16 -13.65
C GLU A 10 7.22 4.38 -12.14
N ASP A 11 6.36 5.30 -11.69
CA ASP A 11 6.20 5.65 -10.27
C ASP A 11 5.08 4.86 -9.58
N ARG A 12 4.30 4.08 -10.35
CA ARG A 12 3.19 3.33 -9.78
C ARG A 12 3.73 2.20 -8.88
N PRO A 13 3.08 1.93 -7.75
CA PRO A 13 3.61 0.97 -6.77
C PRO A 13 3.84 -0.44 -7.35
N ARG A 14 2.92 -0.96 -8.18
CA ARG A 14 3.05 -2.33 -8.72
C ARG A 14 4.20 -2.42 -9.73
N GLU A 15 4.37 -1.39 -10.52
CA GLU A 15 5.44 -1.25 -11.50
C GLU A 15 6.79 -1.09 -10.79
N ARG A 16 6.88 -0.22 -9.77
CA ARG A 16 8.08 -0.09 -8.93
C ARG A 16 8.47 -1.41 -8.26
N LEU A 17 7.48 -2.15 -7.74
CA LEU A 17 7.70 -3.47 -7.14
C LEU A 17 8.27 -4.46 -8.18
N LEU A 18 7.76 -4.42 -9.40
CA LEU A 18 8.22 -5.28 -10.49
C LEU A 18 9.67 -4.96 -10.94
N TYR A 19 10.03 -3.67 -11.03
CA TYR A 19 11.32 -3.24 -11.57
C TYR A 19 12.44 -3.16 -10.53
N PHE A 20 12.11 -2.74 -9.30
CA PHE A 20 13.10 -2.43 -8.26
C PHE A 20 13.00 -3.35 -7.03
N GLY A 21 12.00 -4.24 -6.98
CA GLY A 21 11.75 -5.11 -5.84
C GLY A 21 11.05 -4.40 -4.67
N ASP A 22 10.86 -5.13 -3.57
CA ASP A 22 10.12 -4.65 -2.40
C ASP A 22 10.84 -3.52 -1.66
N GLY A 23 12.19 -3.50 -1.69
CA GLY A 23 13.00 -2.46 -1.06
C GLY A 23 12.79 -1.05 -1.63
N ALA A 24 12.14 -0.93 -2.79
CA ALA A 24 11.74 0.35 -3.35
C ALA A 24 10.44 0.89 -2.74
N LEU A 25 9.69 0.11 -1.97
CA LEU A 25 8.39 0.49 -1.42
C LEU A 25 8.40 0.53 0.09
N SER A 26 7.57 1.41 0.66
CA SER A 26 7.25 1.35 2.07
C SER A 26 6.41 0.12 2.40
N LEU A 27 6.47 -0.33 3.67
CA LEU A 27 5.59 -1.39 4.19
C LEU A 27 4.11 -1.08 3.93
N THR A 28 3.72 0.19 4.06
CA THR A 28 2.37 0.67 3.74
C THR A 28 1.99 0.46 2.29
N GLU A 29 2.88 0.79 1.34
CA GLU A 29 2.64 0.58 -0.08
C GLU A 29 2.55 -0.91 -0.43
N LEU A 30 3.43 -1.74 0.16
CA LEU A 30 3.39 -3.19 -0.02
C LEU A 30 2.05 -3.77 0.47
N LEU A 31 1.62 -3.39 1.68
CA LEU A 31 0.33 -3.81 2.21
C LEU A 31 -0.82 -3.29 1.34
N ALA A 32 -0.75 -2.05 0.87
CA ALA A 32 -1.75 -1.48 -0.03
C ALA A 32 -1.85 -2.23 -1.37
N ILE A 33 -0.72 -2.72 -1.90
CA ILE A 33 -0.71 -3.59 -3.09
C ILE A 33 -1.44 -4.90 -2.80
N CYS A 34 -1.19 -5.54 -1.65
CA CYS A 34 -1.85 -6.77 -1.22
C CYS A 34 -3.37 -6.59 -1.05
N LEU A 35 -3.80 -5.46 -0.47
CA LEU A 35 -5.22 -5.14 -0.29
C LEU A 35 -5.93 -4.90 -1.63
N GLY A 36 -5.22 -4.38 -2.64
CA GLY A 36 -5.69 -4.21 -4.01
C GLY A 36 -6.72 -3.09 -4.23
N SER A 37 -7.58 -2.81 -3.25
CA SER A 37 -8.54 -1.69 -3.27
C SER A 37 -8.86 -1.18 -1.87
N GLY A 38 -9.31 0.08 -1.81
CA GLY A 38 -9.76 0.71 -0.56
C GLY A 38 -11.26 0.53 -0.35
N ARG A 39 -11.76 1.00 0.80
CA ARG A 39 -13.20 1.08 1.09
C ARG A 39 -13.79 2.40 0.55
N LYS A 40 -15.11 2.47 0.38
CA LYS A 40 -15.80 3.68 -0.09
C LYS A 40 -15.38 4.89 0.76
N GLY A 41 -14.83 5.93 0.11
CA GLY A 41 -14.34 7.15 0.77
C GLY A 41 -12.91 7.08 1.32
N PHE A 42 -12.21 5.96 1.19
CA PHE A 42 -10.83 5.79 1.65
C PHE A 42 -9.96 5.19 0.56
N SER A 43 -8.78 5.77 0.33
CA SER A 43 -7.77 5.14 -0.52
C SER A 43 -7.22 3.89 0.14
N VAL A 44 -6.78 2.92 -0.67
CA VAL A 44 -6.11 1.70 -0.18
C VAL A 44 -4.84 2.00 0.65
N LEU A 45 -4.10 3.06 0.32
CA LEU A 45 -2.95 3.51 1.11
C LEU A 45 -3.35 3.92 2.53
N ARG A 46 -4.37 4.77 2.65
CA ARG A 46 -4.91 5.17 3.96
C ARG A 46 -5.45 3.97 4.76
N LEU A 47 -6.06 2.98 4.09
CA LEU A 47 -6.48 1.75 4.76
C LEU A 47 -5.29 0.95 5.29
N ALA A 48 -4.21 0.82 4.52
CA ALA A 48 -2.99 0.16 4.95
C ALA A 48 -2.34 0.89 6.14
N GLU A 49 -2.28 2.22 6.13
CA GLU A 49 -1.79 3.02 7.26
C GLU A 49 -2.62 2.80 8.52
N GLU A 50 -3.95 2.86 8.42
CA GLU A 50 -4.83 2.63 9.58
C GLU A 50 -4.64 1.22 10.15
N LEU A 51 -4.50 0.19 9.32
CA LEU A 51 -4.26 -1.18 9.78
C LEU A 51 -2.91 -1.29 10.50
N LEU A 52 -1.84 -0.78 9.91
CA LEU A 52 -0.52 -0.82 10.55
C LEU A 52 -0.50 -0.05 11.87
N ALA A 53 -1.19 1.10 11.94
CA ALA A 53 -1.30 1.90 13.17
C ALA A 53 -2.17 1.20 14.24
N THR A 54 -3.26 0.56 13.83
CA THR A 54 -4.19 -0.13 14.75
C THR A 54 -3.55 -1.36 15.38
N PHE A 55 -2.82 -2.14 14.58
CA PHE A 55 -2.21 -3.38 15.03
C PHE A 55 -0.77 -3.21 15.53
N GLY A 56 -0.13 -2.05 15.31
CA GLY A 56 1.24 -1.79 15.76
C GLY A 56 2.32 -2.44 14.88
N GLY A 57 1.97 -2.83 13.65
CA GLY A 57 2.89 -3.40 12.68
C GLY A 57 2.33 -4.62 11.95
N LEU A 58 3.10 -5.13 10.98
CA LEU A 58 2.67 -6.25 10.15
C LEU A 58 2.57 -7.57 10.93
N GLY A 59 3.49 -7.85 11.86
CA GLY A 59 3.46 -9.09 12.65
C GLY A 59 2.17 -9.23 13.44
N SER A 60 1.83 -8.22 14.23
CA SER A 60 0.58 -8.18 15.00
C SER A 60 -0.68 -8.15 14.14
N LEU A 61 -0.61 -7.61 12.92
CA LEU A 61 -1.73 -7.66 11.96
C LEU A 61 -1.98 -9.07 11.43
N LEU A 62 -0.94 -9.88 11.26
CA LEU A 62 -1.06 -11.25 10.73
C LEU A 62 -1.54 -12.26 11.79
N GLU A 63 -1.33 -11.95 13.07
CA GLU A 63 -1.78 -12.77 14.21
C GLU A 63 -3.20 -12.41 14.68
N ALA A 64 -3.86 -11.44 14.03
CA ALA A 64 -5.16 -10.90 14.41
C ALA A 64 -6.38 -11.67 13.88
#